data_AF-A0A4U9THJ0-F1
#
_entry.id   AF-A0A4U9THJ0-F1
#
_cell.length_a   1.000
_cell.length_b   1.000
_cell.length_c   1.000
_cell.angle_alpha   90.00
_cell.angle_beta   90.00
_cell.angle_gamma   90.00
#
_symmetry.space_group_name_H-M   'P 1'
#
loop_
_entity.id
_entity.type
_entity.pdbx_description
1 polymer ?
#
loop_
_entity_poly.entity_id
_entity_poly.type
_entity_poly.pdbx_seq_one_letter_code
_entity_poly.pdbx_strand_id
1 'polypeptide(L)' 'MIAIGSGGPYAQSAARALLENTEMSAREIVEKSLTIAGDICIYTNHCHTIEELPSKA' A
#
# COMPACT_ATOMS: atom_id res chain seq x y z
N MET A 1 -9.41 4.56 -3.68
CA MET A 1 -8.13 4.29 -3.01
C MET A 1 -7.90 5.38 -1.97
N ILE A 2 -7.57 5.02 -0.74
CA ILE A 2 -7.45 5.96 0.40
C ILE A 2 -6.15 5.63 1.12
N ALA A 3 -5.37 6.63 1.50
CA ALA A 3 -4.19 6.50 2.35
C ALA A 3 -4.14 7.70 3.31
N ILE A 4 -3.64 7.50 4.52
CA ILE A 4 -3.52 8.53 5.56
C ILE A 4 -2.13 8.44 6.22
N GLY A 5 -1.79 9.47 7.00
CA GLY A 5 -0.48 9.56 7.67
C GLY A 5 0.59 10.22 6.78
N SER A 6 1.78 10.41 7.34
CA SER A 6 2.90 11.12 6.70
C SER A 6 3.44 10.40 5.45
N GLY A 7 3.37 9.07 5.40
CA GLY A 7 3.69 8.25 4.23
C GLY A 7 2.54 8.08 3.23
N GLY A 8 1.36 8.62 3.52
CA GLY A 8 0.11 8.39 2.78
C GLY A 8 0.21 8.69 1.27
N PRO A 9 0.71 9.87 0.85
CA PRO A 9 0.84 10.19 -0.57
C PRO A 9 1.75 9.24 -1.36
N TYR A 10 2.82 8.73 -0.74
CA TYR A 10 3.73 7.77 -1.38
C TYR A 10 3.07 6.41 -1.57
N ALA A 11 2.43 5.89 -0.50
CA ALA A 11 1.69 4.64 -0.55
C ALA A 11 0.55 4.70 -1.57
N GLN A 12 -0.21 5.80 -1.60
CA GLN A 12 -1.30 5.98 -2.56
C GLN A 12 -0.79 6.03 -4.01
N SER A 13 0.32 6.70 -4.26
CA SER A 13 0.90 6.80 -5.61
C SER A 13 1.42 5.44 -6.09
N ALA A 14 2.12 4.70 -5.21
CA ALA A 14 2.58 3.34 -5.49
C ALA A 14 1.40 2.39 -5.74
N ALA A 15 0.40 2.40 -4.86
CA ALA A 15 -0.77 1.54 -4.98
C ALA A 15 -1.55 1.82 -6.28
N ARG A 16 -1.65 3.09 -6.68
CA ARG A 16 -2.27 3.50 -7.94
C ARG A 16 -1.56 2.90 -9.14
N ALA A 17 -0.24 3.06 -9.21
CA ALA A 17 0.56 2.54 -10.30
C ALA A 17 0.50 1.01 -10.38
N LEU A 18 0.59 0.32 -9.23
CA LEU A 18 0.52 -1.15 -9.17
C LEU A 18 -0.85 -1.66 -9.60
N LEU A 19 -1.94 -1.05 -9.13
CA LEU A 19 -3.30 -1.44 -9.50
C LEU A 19 -3.57 -1.30 -11.01
N GLU A 20 -3.02 -0.27 -11.65
CA GLU A 20 -3.30 0.02 -13.05
C GLU A 20 -2.40 -0.76 -14.03
N ASN A 21 -1.28 -1.33 -13.55
CA ASN A 21 -0.24 -1.88 -14.42
C ASN A 21 0.20 -3.30 -14.05
N THR A 22 -0.47 -3.96 -13.11
CA THR A 22 -0.13 -5.31 -12.67
C THR A 22 -1.39 -6.12 -12.36
N GLU A 23 -1.25 -7.45 -12.34
CA GLU A 23 -2.30 -8.39 -11.92
C GLU A 23 -2.16 -8.77 -10.43
N MET A 24 -1.56 -7.89 -9.63
CA MET A 24 -1.33 -8.15 -8.22
C MET A 24 -2.64 -8.13 -7.42
N SER A 25 -2.74 -8.99 -6.42
CA SER A 25 -3.86 -8.98 -5.47
C SER A 25 -3.84 -7.74 -4.58
N ALA A 26 -4.99 -7.44 -3.95
CA ALA A 26 -5.11 -6.31 -3.03
C ALA A 26 -4.08 -6.36 -1.88
N ARG A 27 -3.84 -7.55 -1.32
CA ARG A 27 -2.77 -7.83 -0.34
C ARG A 27 -1.43 -7.31 -0.82
N GLU A 28 -1.01 -7.80 -1.98
CA GLU A 28 0.34 -7.60 -2.49
C GLU A 28 0.56 -6.13 -2.87
N ILE A 29 -0.47 -5.46 -3.40
CA ILE A 29 -0.44 -4.02 -3.68
C ILE A 29 -0.24 -3.24 -2.38
N VAL A 30 -1.01 -3.53 -1.33
CA VAL A 30 -0.88 -2.85 -0.03
C VAL A 30 0.52 -3.06 0.56
N GLU A 31 1.00 -4.30 0.59
CA GLU A 31 2.31 -4.64 1.15
C GLU A 31 3.46 -3.93 0.42
N LYS A 32 3.48 -3.96 -0.93
CA LYS A 32 4.50 -3.22 -1.69
C LYS A 32 4.40 -1.71 -1.49
N SER A 33 3.18 -1.17 -1.44
CA SER A 33 2.97 0.27 -1.30
C SER A 33 3.40 0.80 0.07
N LEU A 34 3.14 0.03 1.14
CA LEU A 34 3.63 0.33 2.48
C LEU A 34 5.16 0.24 2.57
N THR A 35 5.75 -0.77 1.94
CA THR A 35 7.22 -0.90 1.85
C THR A 35 7.85 0.34 1.19
N ILE A 36 7.33 0.76 0.04
CA ILE A 36 7.81 1.96 -0.67
C ILE A 36 7.63 3.22 0.20
N ALA A 37 6.52 3.33 0.94
CA ALA A 37 6.30 4.45 1.85
C ALA A 37 7.30 4.45 3.01
N GLY A 38 7.66 3.28 3.55
CA GLY A 38 8.69 3.12 4.58
C GLY A 38 10.11 3.44 4.10
N ASP A 39 10.39 3.25 2.81
CA ASP A 39 11.68 3.61 2.21
C ASP A 39 11.84 5.13 1.98
N ILE A 40 10.73 5.87 1.88
CA ILE A 40 10.73 7.30 1.55
C ILE A 40 10.45 8.18 2.78
N CYS A 41 9.48 7.79 3.63
CA CYS A 41 9.03 8.60 4.74
C CYS A 41 9.75 8.22 6.04
N ILE A 42 10.53 9.15 6.61
CA ILE A 42 11.26 8.93 7.87
C ILE A 42 10.37 8.55 9.08
N TYR A 43 9.06 8.78 8.99
CA TYR A 43 8.08 8.47 10.04
C TYR A 43 7.25 7.21 9.74
N THR A 44 7.54 6.51 8.64
CA THR A 44 6.91 5.24 8.27
C THR A 44 7.99 4.18 8.28
N ASN A 45 7.72 3.01 8.86
CA ASN A 45 8.68 1.91 8.93
C ASN A 45 8.15 0.68 8.18
N HIS A 46 8.95 -0.38 8.13
CA HIS A 46 8.66 -1.63 7.42
C HIS A 46 7.86 -2.65 8.25
N CYS A 47 7.41 -2.28 9.46
CA CYS A 47 6.65 -3.16 10.33
C CYS A 47 5.16 -3.03 10.00
N HIS A 48 4.67 -3.88 9.09
CA HIS A 48 3.29 -3.80 8.60
C HIS A 48 2.34 -4.74 9.36
N THR A 49 1.17 -4.22 9.73
CA THR A 49 0.00 -5.02 10.07
C THR A 49 -1.01 -4.86 8.94
N ILE A 50 -1.40 -5.97 8.30
CA ILE A 50 -2.29 -5.95 7.14
C ILE A 50 -3.43 -6.93 7.39
N GLU A 51 -4.65 -6.40 7.46
CA GLU A 51 -5.91 -7.12 7.64
C GLU A 51 -6.67 -7.18 6.31
N GLU A 52 -7.39 -8.28 6.09
CA GLU A 52 -8.13 -8.52 4.84
C GLU A 52 -9.51 -9.10 5.09
N LEU A 53 -10.44 -8.79 4.18
CA LEU A 53 -11.75 -9.41 4.13
C LEU A 53 -11.95 -10.03 2.76
N PRO A 54 -12.52 -11.24 2.67
CA PRO A 54 -12.89 -11.81 1.39
C PRO A 54 -13.97 -10.95 0.73
N SER A 55 -13.89 -10.81 -0.60
CA SER A 55 -15.00 -10.21 -1.36
C SER A 55 -16.23 -11.08 -1.18
N LYS A 56 -17.37 -10.45 -0.86
CA LYS A 56 -18.66 -11.12 -1.02
C LYS A 56 -18.94 -11.24 -2.53
N ALA A 57 -19.34 -12.43 -2.96
CA ALA A 57 -19.84 -12.68 -4.31
C ALA A 57 -21.17 -11.94 -4.54
#